data_AF-G5ACT0-F1
#
_entry.id   AF-G5ACT0-F1
#
_cell.length_a   1.000
_cell.length_b   1.000
_cell.length_c   1.000
_cell.angle_alpha   90.00
_cell.angle_beta   90.00
_cell.angle_gamma   90.00
#
_symmetry.space_group_name_H-M   'P 1'
#
loop_
_entity.id
_entity.type
_entity.pdbx_description
1 polymer ?
#
loop_
_entity_poly.entity_id
_entity_poly.type
_entity_poly.pdbx_seq_one_letter_code
_entity_poly.pdbx_strand_id
1 'polypeptide(L)'
;LLPAVQANLNHTRVQSLAGRAPVEVFTALPASSTLDAMKRQRLRDMAAHNGIPANFDVGDFVLWSRIDQCLPNHKLLGHWVGPFKV
;
A
#
# COMPACT_ATOMS: atom_id res chain seq x y z
N LEU A 1 -6.77 -18.11 -10.73
CA LEU A 1 -7.48 -18.28 -9.43
C LEU A 1 -6.70 -19.12 -8.43
N LEU A 2 -6.12 -20.26 -8.84
CA LEU A 2 -5.30 -21.13 -7.96
C LEU A 2 -4.19 -20.42 -7.15
N PRO A 3 -3.39 -19.48 -7.72
CA PRO A 3 -2.31 -18.84 -6.96
C PRO A 3 -2.80 -17.95 -5.81
N ALA A 4 -3.94 -17.28 -6.00
CA ALA A 4 -4.51 -16.40 -4.98
C ALA A 4 -5.12 -17.19 -3.81
N VAL A 5 -5.76 -18.33 -4.11
CA VAL A 5 -6.31 -19.22 -3.07
C VAL A 5 -5.18 -19.84 -2.25
N GLN A 6 -4.12 -20.33 -2.91
CA GLN A 6 -2.95 -20.90 -2.22
C GLN A 6 -2.22 -19.86 -1.36
N ALA A 7 -2.04 -18.63 -1.86
CA ALA A 7 -1.46 -17.55 -1.07
C ALA A 7 -2.32 -17.26 0.17
N ASN A 8 -3.64 -17.14 0.04
CA ASN A 8 -4.52 -16.91 1.18
C ASN A 8 -4.42 -18.02 2.22
N LEU A 9 -4.47 -19.30 1.80
CA LEU A 9 -4.37 -20.43 2.72
C LEU A 9 -3.01 -20.47 3.45
N ASN A 10 -1.91 -20.17 2.74
CA ASN A 10 -0.57 -20.19 3.32
C ASN A 10 -0.29 -19.04 4.30
N HIS A 11 -1.01 -17.92 4.16
CA HIS A 11 -0.87 -16.72 5.00
C HIS A 11 -1.95 -16.58 6.09
N THR A 12 -2.98 -17.44 6.09
CA THR A 12 -4.05 -17.40 7.10
C THR A 12 -3.62 -18.14 8.36
N ARG A 13 -3.81 -17.51 9.53
CA ARG A 13 -3.50 -18.11 10.83
C ARG A 13 -4.42 -19.29 11.12
N VAL A 14 -3.85 -20.37 11.63
CA VAL A 14 -4.61 -21.59 11.99
C VAL A 14 -4.45 -21.86 13.49
N GLN A 15 -5.56 -22.05 14.20
CA GLN A 15 -5.59 -22.30 15.64
C GLN A 15 -4.77 -23.53 16.05
N SER A 16 -4.82 -24.62 15.26
CA SER A 16 -4.03 -25.84 15.49
C SER A 16 -2.52 -25.62 15.39
N LEU A 17 -2.07 -24.53 14.76
CA LEU A 17 -0.66 -24.12 14.68
C LEU A 17 -0.30 -23.05 15.72
N ALA A 18 -0.96 -23.07 16.88
CA ALA A 18 -0.83 -22.05 17.93
C ALA A 18 -1.12 -20.62 17.40
N GLY A 19 -2.05 -20.50 16.46
CA GLY A 19 -2.42 -19.23 15.84
C GLY A 19 -1.42 -18.71 14.81
N ARG A 20 -0.48 -19.53 14.33
CA ARG A 20 0.48 -19.17 13.26
C ARG A 20 -0.04 -19.56 11.88
N ALA A 21 0.45 -18.90 10.85
CA ALA A 21 0.15 -19.26 9.47
C ALA A 21 1.04 -20.44 9.00
N PRO A 22 0.58 -21.29 8.06
CA PRO A 22 1.36 -22.43 7.55
C PRO A 22 2.75 -22.05 7.05
N VAL A 23 2.88 -20.89 6.38
CA VAL A 23 4.17 -20.38 5.90
C VAL A 23 5.14 -20.10 7.05
N GLU A 24 4.65 -19.69 8.22
CA GLU A 24 5.50 -19.38 9.38
C GLU A 24 6.10 -20.63 10.01
N VAL A 25 5.34 -21.72 10.01
CA VAL A 25 5.79 -23.01 10.53
C VAL A 25 6.75 -23.67 9.54
N PHE A 26 6.47 -23.57 8.24
CA PHE A 26 7.29 -24.18 7.20
C PHE A 26 8.62 -23.45 6.99
N THR A 27 8.62 -22.12 7.01
CA THR A 27 9.84 -21.32 6.74
C THR A 27 10.55 -20.84 7.99
N ALA A 28 9.93 -20.97 9.17
CA ALA A 28 10.35 -20.34 10.43
C ALA A 28 10.48 -18.80 10.34
N LEU A 29 9.93 -18.17 9.30
CA LEU A 29 9.90 -16.72 9.11
C LEU A 29 8.50 -16.17 9.39
N PRO A 30 8.35 -14.94 9.88
CA PRO A 30 7.04 -14.33 10.04
C PRO A 30 6.32 -14.26 8.70
N ALA A 31 4.99 -14.46 8.71
CA ALA A 31 4.16 -14.38 7.52
C ALA A 31 4.13 -12.91 7.10
N SER A 32 5.12 -12.49 6.31
CA SER A 32 5.08 -11.23 5.60
C SER A 32 3.89 -11.29 4.66
N SER A 33 2.79 -10.70 5.11
CA SER A 33 1.64 -10.50 4.27
C SER A 33 2.03 -9.59 3.09
N THR A 34 1.25 -9.62 2.02
CA THR A 34 1.39 -8.68 0.91
C THR A 34 1.39 -7.23 1.40
N LEU A 35 0.62 -6.92 2.45
CA LEU A 35 0.60 -5.62 3.12
C LEU A 35 1.94 -5.26 3.79
N ASP A 36 2.60 -6.22 4.43
CA ASP A 36 3.92 -6.00 5.04
C ASP A 36 5.00 -5.74 3.99
N ALA A 37 4.91 -6.40 2.84
CA ALA A 37 5.79 -6.12 1.70
C ALA A 37 5.56 -4.70 1.15
N MET A 38 4.31 -4.30 0.95
CA MET A 38 3.96 -2.93 0.50
C MET A 38 4.42 -1.87 1.49
N LYS A 39 4.21 -2.09 2.79
CA LYS A 39 4.64 -1.16 3.85
C LYS A 39 6.16 -1.02 3.88
N ARG A 40 6.90 -2.14 3.80
CA ARG A 40 8.37 -2.12 3.71
C ARG A 40 8.86 -1.40 2.46
N GLN A 41 8.20 -1.57 1.32
CA GLN A 41 8.54 -0.83 0.11
C GLN A 41 8.39 0.67 0.31
N ARG A 42 7.23 1.13 0.81
CA ARG A 42 6.98 2.54 1.12
C ARG A 42 8.04 3.13 2.06
N LEU A 43 8.42 2.40 3.11
CA LEU A 43 9.44 2.87 4.05
C LEU A 43 10.82 3.00 3.39
N ARG A 44 11.18 2.08 2.50
CA ARG A 44 12.42 2.17 1.71
C ARG A 44 12.40 3.37 0.78
N ASP A 45 11.28 3.62 0.10
CA ASP A 45 11.13 4.76 -0.80
C ASP A 45 11.22 6.09 -0.03
N MET A 46 10.60 6.18 1.15
CA MET A 46 10.71 7.35 2.03
C MET A 46 12.12 7.57 2.56
N ALA A 47 12.85 6.51 2.89
CA ALA A 47 14.22 6.60 3.37
C ALA A 47 15.21 6.97 2.24
N ALA A 48 14.95 6.53 1.01
CA ALA A 48 15.76 6.85 -0.15
C ALA A 48 15.52 8.29 -0.66
N HIS A 49 14.35 8.86 -0.38
CA HIS A 49 13.99 10.18 -0.86
C HIS A 49 14.27 11.26 0.21
N ASN A 50 15.27 12.10 -0.05
CA ASN A 50 15.40 13.38 0.65
C ASN A 50 14.24 14.27 0.21
N GLY A 51 13.19 14.33 1.03
CA GLY A 51 11.96 15.07 0.74
C GLY A 51 12.23 16.51 0.27
N ILE A 52 11.55 16.94 -0.79
CA ILE A 52 11.38 18.38 -1.04
C ILE A 52 10.33 18.83 -0.01
N PRO A 53 10.65 19.80 0.87
CA PRO A 53 9.66 20.33 1.79
C PRO A 53 8.46 20.87 1.00
N ALA A 54 7.26 20.65 1.52
CA ALA A 54 6.05 21.21 0.95
C ALA A 54 6.20 22.74 0.81
N ASN A 55 5.76 23.29 -0.31
CA ASN A 55 5.86 24.72 -0.61
C ASN A 55 4.61 25.51 -0.18
N PHE A 56 3.94 25.08 0.88
CA PHE A 56 2.70 25.67 1.40
C PHE A 56 2.71 25.65 2.93
N ASP A 57 2.01 26.62 3.51
CA ASP A 57 1.89 26.82 4.95
C ASP A 57 0.43 26.67 5.44
N VAL A 58 0.26 26.56 6.76
CA VAL A 58 -1.08 26.52 7.38
C VAL A 58 -1.83 27.80 7.03
N GLY A 59 -3.01 27.66 6.45
CA GLY A 59 -3.80 28.78 5.97
C GLY A 59 -3.82 28.98 4.45
N ASP A 60 -2.89 28.34 3.73
CA ASP A 60 -2.91 28.31 2.27
C ASP A 60 -4.03 27.42 1.73
N PHE A 61 -4.35 27.60 0.45
CA PHE A 61 -5.33 26.77 -0.24
C PHE A 61 -4.64 25.83 -1.23
N VAL A 62 -4.94 24.54 -1.12
CA VAL A 62 -4.38 23.48 -1.98
C VAL A 62 -5.46 22.80 -2.80
N LEU A 63 -5.07 22.29 -3.96
CA LEU A 63 -5.90 21.42 -4.79
C LEU A 63 -5.50 19.97 -4.57
N TRP A 64 -6.49 19.08 -4.51
CA TRP A 64 -6.24 17.65 -4.47
C TRP A 64 -6.43 17.06 -5.86
N SER A 65 -5.46 16.27 -6.31
CA SER A 65 -5.65 15.45 -7.51
C SER A 65 -6.48 14.21 -7.16
N ARG A 66 -7.49 13.93 -7.99
CA ARG A 66 -8.27 12.69 -7.94
C ARG A 66 -8.17 12.00 -9.28
N ILE A 67 -8.00 10.68 -9.27
CA ILE A 67 -8.11 9.87 -10.48
C ILE A 67 -9.54 9.37 -10.55
N ASP A 68 -10.28 9.85 -11.54
CA ASP A 68 -11.69 9.51 -11.68
C ASP A 68 -11.90 8.30 -12.58
N GLN A 69 -11.05 8.13 -13.60
CA GLN A 69 -11.18 7.01 -14.54
C GLN A 69 -9.84 6.57 -15.14
N CYS A 70 -9.67 5.26 -15.28
CA CYS A 70 -8.66 4.67 -16.16
C CYS A 70 -9.19 4.60 -17.60
N LEU A 71 -8.53 5.30 -18.51
CA LEU A 71 -8.85 5.30 -19.94
C LEU A 71 -8.35 3.99 -20.60
N PRO A 72 -8.96 3.57 -21.74
CA PRO A 72 -8.58 2.34 -22.45
C PRO A 72 -7.11 2.30 -22.93
N ASN A 73 -6.46 3.45 -23.04
CA ASN A 73 -5.06 3.59 -23.47
C ASN A 73 -4.06 3.57 -22.31
N HIS A 74 -4.41 2.97 -21.17
CA HIS A 74 -3.60 2.97 -19.95
C HIS A 74 -3.28 4.37 -19.40
N LYS A 75 -4.06 5.38 -19.78
CA LYS A 75 -3.94 6.74 -19.23
C LYS A 75 -4.92 6.91 -18.08
N LEU A 76 -4.55 7.69 -17.07
CA LEU A 76 -5.42 8.04 -15.95
C LEU A 76 -6.00 9.43 -16.21
N LEU A 77 -7.32 9.57 -16.12
CA LEU A 77 -7.99 10.86 -16.12
C LEU A 77 -7.95 11.42 -14.70
N GLY A 78 -7.18 12.48 -14.52
CA GLY A 78 -7.08 13.21 -13.26
C GLY A 78 -7.91 14.49 -13.29
N HIS A 79 -8.64 14.78 -12.21
CA HIS A 79 -9.25 16.08 -11.96
C HIS A 79 -8.67 16.72 -10.71
N TRP A 80 -8.63 18.05 -10.71
CA TRP A 80 -8.28 18.85 -9.55
C TRP A 80 -9.55 19.24 -8.82
N VAL A 81 -9.58 18.99 -7.52
CA VAL A 81 -10.72 19.30 -6.66
C VAL A 81 -10.27 20.26 -5.56
N GLY A 82 -11.11 21.21 -5.21
CA GLY A 82 -10.82 22.23 -4.20
C GLY A 82 -10.65 23.61 -4.81
N PRO A 83 -10.66 24.65 -3.97
CA PRO A 83 -9.58 24.84 -2.99
C PRO A 83 -9.90 24.32 -1.58
N PHE A 84 -8.94 23.64 -0.96
CA PHE A 84 -8.99 23.18 0.43
C PHE A 84 -7.98 23.97 1.26
N LYS A 85 -8.40 24.49 2.41
CA LYS A 85 -7.49 25.17 3.32
C LYS A 85 -6.63 24.15 4.08
N VAL A 86 -5.32 24.37 4.12
CA VAL A 86 -4.32 23.57 4.86
C VAL A 86 -4.46 23.80 6.36
#